data_AF-A0A9J6FJT5-F1
#
_entry.id   AF-A0A9J6FJT5-F1
#
_cell.length_a   1.000
_cell.length_b   1.000
_cell.length_c   1.000
_cell.angle_alpha   90.00
_cell.angle_beta   90.00
_cell.angle_gamma   90.00
#
_symmetry.space_group_name_H-M   'P 1'
#
loop_
_entity.id
_entity.type
_entity.pdbx_description
1 polymer ?
#
loop_
_entity_poly.entity_id
_entity_poly.type
_entity_poly.pdbx_seq_one_letter_code
_entity_poly.pdbx_strand_id
1 'polypeptide(L)'
;MEGPNVNLMLLRSLKEEFAASGGSQKMLDIGSCGLHVVNGAFKLGHNVTNWHIVVFLRSIYNLFKNVPACRADYVGLTGSTLFLLKFCSVRWLQNSKVIARALQVLPNLVTYVDHSVKQKKAPTCSSYVAVKKAVADEMLPVKLVFMLSVLEELEPFLAQFQSEKPMLPFLASALDCLLRSLLSRIVLKEKLNAADTSSKLLNY
;
A
#
# COMPACT_ATOMS: atom_id res chain seq x y z
N MET A 1 14.48 4.77 11.20
CA MET A 1 14.01 3.79 12.20
C MET A 1 14.46 2.44 11.72
N GLU A 2 15.30 1.77 12.51
CA GLU A 2 15.75 0.42 12.24
C GLU A 2 14.59 -0.58 12.38
N GLY A 3 14.69 -1.71 11.67
CA GLY A 3 13.60 -2.67 11.50
C GLY A 3 13.19 -3.38 12.80
N PRO A 4 12.13 -4.22 12.74
CA PRO A 4 11.56 -4.89 13.91
C PRO A 4 12.57 -5.66 14.77
N ASN A 5 13.59 -6.26 14.15
CA ASN A 5 14.55 -7.14 14.83
C ASN A 5 15.47 -6.41 15.81
N VAL A 6 15.83 -5.16 15.54
CA VAL A 6 16.71 -4.37 16.42
C VAL A 6 15.97 -4.00 17.71
N ASN A 7 14.68 -3.70 17.61
CA ASN A 7 13.84 -3.36 18.76
C ASN A 7 13.57 -4.57 19.66
N LEU A 8 13.53 -5.78 19.11
CA LEU A 8 13.27 -7.00 19.90
C LEU A 8 14.48 -7.42 20.75
N MET A 9 15.70 -7.25 20.24
CA MET A 9 16.91 -7.52 21.02
C MET A 9 17.02 -6.55 22.20
N LEU A 10 16.82 -5.25 21.96
CA LEU A 10 16.81 -4.24 23.01
C LEU A 10 15.75 -4.55 24.07
N LEU A 11 14.53 -4.87 23.65
CA LEU A 11 13.44 -5.22 24.55
C LEU A 11 13.81 -6.42 25.43
N ARG A 12 14.44 -7.45 24.86
CA ARG A 12 14.88 -8.64 25.58
C ARG A 12 15.92 -8.28 26.64
N SER A 13 16.98 -7.57 26.26
CA SER A 13 18.02 -7.15 27.19
C SER A 13 17.47 -6.28 28.32
N LEU A 14 16.52 -5.38 28.01
CA LEU A 14 15.89 -4.53 29.01
C LEU A 14 15.02 -5.32 30.00
N LYS A 15 14.32 -6.37 29.54
CA LYS A 15 13.60 -7.29 30.45
C LYS A 15 14.53 -8.06 31.37
N GLU A 16 15.68 -8.51 30.84
CA GLU A 16 16.68 -9.25 31.61
C GLU A 16 17.27 -8.37 32.73
N GLU A 17 17.65 -7.13 32.42
CA GLU A 17 18.10 -6.13 33.40
C GLU A 17 17.02 -5.79 34.45
N PHE A 18 15.77 -5.57 34.02
CA PHE A 18 14.66 -5.30 34.94
C PHE A 18 14.42 -6.46 35.91
N ALA A 19 14.46 -7.71 35.42
CA ALA A 19 14.33 -8.89 36.26
C ALA A 19 15.48 -9.01 37.28
N ALA A 20 16.70 -8.61 36.90
CA ALA A 20 17.88 -8.63 37.78
C ALA A 20 17.84 -7.54 38.87
N SER A 21 17.18 -6.40 38.62
CA SER A 21 17.10 -5.27 39.56
C SER A 21 16.22 -5.48 40.81
N GLY A 22 15.56 -6.63 40.96
CA GLY A 22 14.81 -6.99 42.17
C GLY A 22 13.47 -6.25 42.35
N GLY A 23 13.03 -5.46 41.38
CA GLY A 23 11.73 -4.78 41.40
C GLY A 23 10.55 -5.73 41.16
N SER A 24 9.39 -5.45 41.77
CA SER A 24 8.14 -6.21 41.55
C SER A 24 7.41 -5.82 40.25
N GLN A 25 7.89 -4.78 39.57
CA GLN A 25 7.30 -4.24 38.34
C GLN A 25 7.70 -5.09 37.15
N LYS A 26 6.72 -5.56 36.38
CA LYS A 26 6.94 -6.28 35.11
C LYS A 26 6.74 -5.32 33.95
N MET A 27 7.69 -5.31 33.01
CA MET A 27 7.51 -4.58 31.77
C MET A 27 6.42 -5.24 30.92
N LEU A 28 5.43 -4.45 30.48
CA LEU A 28 4.41 -4.91 29.56
C LEU A 28 5.04 -5.11 28.17
N ASP A 29 5.07 -6.36 27.71
CA ASP A 29 5.43 -6.66 26.33
C ASP A 29 4.20 -6.55 25.44
N ILE A 30 4.26 -5.58 24.53
CA ILE A 30 3.18 -5.28 23.58
C ILE A 30 3.50 -5.84 22.18
N GLY A 31 4.61 -6.57 22.07
CA GLY A 31 5.12 -7.15 20.83
C GLY A 31 5.66 -6.11 19.85
N SER A 32 5.58 -6.45 18.57
CA SER A 32 5.96 -5.56 17.48
C SER A 32 4.85 -4.56 17.13
N CYS A 33 5.21 -3.48 16.44
CA CYS A 33 4.24 -2.43 16.06
C CYS A 33 3.11 -2.99 15.18
N GLY A 34 1.85 -2.83 15.62
CA GLY A 34 0.67 -3.26 14.84
C GLY A 34 0.57 -2.65 13.45
N LEU A 35 1.08 -1.42 13.24
CA LEU A 35 1.17 -0.81 11.92
C LEU A 35 2.07 -1.61 10.96
N HIS A 36 3.16 -2.20 11.46
CA HIS A 36 4.03 -3.05 10.64
C HIS A 36 3.30 -4.31 10.18
N VAL A 37 2.44 -4.90 11.03
CA VAL A 37 1.62 -6.07 10.68
C VAL A 37 0.68 -5.73 9.53
N VAL A 38 -0.10 -4.64 9.64
CA VAL A 38 -1.05 -4.24 8.59
C VAL A 38 -0.34 -3.85 7.30
N ASN A 39 0.77 -3.10 7.38
CA ASN A 39 1.59 -2.74 6.23
C ASN A 39 2.19 -3.97 5.54
N GLY A 40 2.65 -4.96 6.32
CA GLY A 40 3.16 -6.23 5.83
C GLY A 40 2.07 -7.07 5.15
N ALA A 41 0.90 -7.18 5.76
CA ALA A 41 -0.26 -7.89 5.22
C ALA A 41 -0.71 -7.29 3.89
N PHE A 42 -0.83 -5.96 3.80
CA PHE A 42 -1.20 -5.28 2.56
C PHE A 42 -0.16 -5.51 1.44
N LYS A 43 1.13 -5.41 1.77
CA LYS A 43 2.22 -5.69 0.82
C LYS A 43 2.19 -7.15 0.34
N LEU A 44 1.96 -8.10 1.25
CA LEU A 44 1.86 -9.51 0.93
C LEU A 44 0.67 -9.78 0.01
N GLY A 45 -0.51 -9.25 0.35
CA GLY A 45 -1.71 -9.34 -0.48
C GLY A 45 -1.45 -8.83 -1.89
N HIS A 46 -0.80 -7.66 -2.03
CA HIS A 46 -0.41 -7.15 -3.35
C HIS A 46 0.50 -8.13 -4.12
N ASN A 47 1.53 -8.67 -3.48
CA ASN A 47 2.46 -9.59 -4.14
C ASN A 47 1.76 -10.86 -4.64
N VAL A 48 0.81 -11.40 -3.87
CA VAL A 48 0.05 -12.62 -4.24
C VAL A 48 -0.82 -12.39 -5.48
N THR A 49 -1.38 -11.19 -5.67
CA THR A 49 -2.19 -10.90 -6.88
C THR A 49 -1.39 -10.96 -8.18
N ASN A 50 -0.07 -10.78 -8.12
CA ASN A 50 0.81 -10.67 -9.28
C ASN A 50 0.36 -9.62 -10.33
N TRP A 51 -0.38 -8.58 -9.91
CA TRP A 51 -0.88 -7.55 -10.82
C TRP A 51 0.17 -6.52 -11.27
N HIS A 52 1.39 -6.58 -10.72
CA HIS A 52 2.50 -5.68 -11.04
C HIS A 52 2.20 -4.17 -10.95
N ILE A 53 1.16 -3.75 -10.19
CA ILE A 53 0.77 -2.34 -10.06
C ILE A 53 1.93 -1.47 -9.57
N VAL A 54 2.73 -1.93 -8.62
CA VAL A 54 3.88 -1.15 -8.13
C VAL A 54 4.93 -0.91 -9.22
N VAL A 55 5.13 -1.88 -10.12
CA VAL A 55 6.02 -1.70 -11.28
C VAL A 55 5.46 -0.62 -12.19
N PHE A 56 4.16 -0.66 -12.47
CA PHE A 56 3.47 0.37 -13.27
C PHE A 56 3.60 1.77 -12.64
N LEU A 57 3.22 1.93 -11.36
CA LEU A 57 3.29 3.22 -10.66
C LEU A 57 4.71 3.79 -10.65
N ARG A 58 5.72 2.97 -10.35
CA ARG A 58 7.11 3.43 -10.36
C ARG A 58 7.58 3.79 -11.77
N SER A 59 7.15 3.01 -12.77
CA SER A 59 7.54 3.21 -14.17
C SER A 59 6.97 4.50 -14.75
N ILE A 60 5.70 4.84 -14.51
CA ILE A 60 5.15 6.12 -14.99
C ILE A 60 5.88 7.30 -14.34
N TYR A 61 6.09 7.24 -13.02
CA TYR A 61 6.81 8.31 -12.31
C TYR A 61 8.22 8.49 -12.88
N ASN A 62 8.95 7.40 -13.05
CA ASN A 62 10.32 7.42 -13.58
C ASN A 62 10.36 7.85 -15.05
N LEU A 63 9.37 7.48 -15.87
CA LEU A 63 9.29 7.86 -17.28
C LEU A 63 9.30 9.38 -17.41
N PHE A 64 8.38 10.06 -16.72
CA PHE A 64 8.29 11.52 -16.82
C PHE A 64 9.32 12.27 -15.98
N LYS A 65 9.85 11.64 -14.92
CA LYS A 65 10.92 12.24 -14.13
C LYS A 65 12.28 12.20 -14.82
N ASN A 66 12.64 11.04 -15.40
CA ASN A 66 13.98 10.79 -15.88
C ASN A 66 14.12 10.99 -17.40
N VAL A 67 13.00 11.09 -18.14
CA VAL A 67 13.00 11.32 -19.58
C VAL A 67 12.24 12.62 -19.89
N PRO A 68 12.93 13.79 -19.86
CA PRO A 68 12.29 15.09 -20.09
C PRO A 68 11.58 15.20 -21.44
N ALA A 69 12.11 14.55 -22.49
CA ALA A 69 11.47 14.51 -23.80
C ALA A 69 10.08 13.85 -23.74
N CYS A 70 9.95 12.68 -23.10
CA CYS A 70 8.65 12.03 -22.90
C CYS A 70 7.67 12.90 -22.11
N ARG A 71 8.18 13.66 -21.13
CA ARG A 71 7.34 14.60 -20.37
C ARG A 71 6.85 15.74 -21.25
N ALA A 72 7.72 16.33 -22.06
CA ALA A 72 7.36 17.39 -23.00
C ALA A 72 6.35 16.90 -24.04
N ASP A 73 6.58 15.71 -24.62
CA ASP A 73 5.68 15.09 -25.59
C ASP A 73 4.30 14.79 -24.97
N TYR A 74 4.27 14.26 -23.74
CA TYR A 74 3.01 14.03 -23.02
C TYR A 74 2.22 15.33 -22.83
N VAL A 75 2.87 16.41 -22.38
CA VAL A 75 2.21 17.72 -22.19
C VAL A 75 1.75 18.29 -23.52
N GLY A 76 2.61 18.27 -24.55
CA GLY A 76 2.29 18.82 -25.86
C GLY A 76 1.14 18.08 -26.54
N LEU A 77 1.05 16.76 -26.35
CA LEU A 77 0.00 15.93 -26.94
C LEU A 77 -1.32 16.03 -26.17
N THR A 78 -1.28 15.96 -24.84
CA THR A 78 -2.50 15.81 -24.01
C THR A 78 -2.99 17.12 -23.40
N GLY A 79 -2.16 18.17 -23.41
CA GLY A 79 -2.39 19.42 -22.68
C GLY A 79 -2.28 19.27 -21.16
N SER A 80 -2.11 18.06 -20.63
CA SER A 80 -2.09 17.78 -19.20
C SER A 80 -0.70 18.02 -18.61
N THR A 81 -0.65 18.81 -17.53
CA THR A 81 0.52 18.96 -16.67
C THR A 81 0.42 18.09 -15.40
N LEU A 82 -0.60 17.23 -15.34
CA LEU A 82 -0.81 16.32 -14.22
C LEU A 82 0.09 15.10 -14.35
N PHE A 83 1.01 14.93 -13.40
CA PHE A 83 1.93 13.78 -13.36
C PHE A 83 1.68 12.90 -12.15
N LEU A 84 2.17 11.66 -12.24
CA LEU A 84 2.10 10.70 -11.15
C LEU A 84 2.95 11.15 -9.95
N LEU A 85 2.48 10.82 -8.74
CA LEU A 85 3.22 11.01 -7.49
C LEU A 85 4.23 9.87 -7.27
N LYS A 86 5.29 10.13 -6.49
CA LYS A 86 6.27 9.10 -6.15
C LYS A 86 5.65 8.05 -5.22
N PHE A 87 5.69 6.78 -5.61
CA PHE A 87 5.31 5.66 -4.74
C PHE A 87 6.30 5.49 -3.57
N CYS A 88 5.79 5.35 -2.34
CA CYS A 88 6.56 5.09 -1.14
C CYS A 88 6.67 3.58 -0.87
N SER A 89 7.85 3.00 -1.06
CA SER A 89 8.10 1.56 -0.90
C SER A 89 8.21 1.09 0.56
N VAL A 90 8.32 2.03 1.51
CA VAL A 90 8.44 1.73 2.95
C VAL A 90 7.09 1.83 3.64
N ARG A 91 6.27 2.83 3.28
CA ARG A 91 4.96 3.10 3.90
C ARG A 91 3.85 2.84 2.88
N TRP A 92 3.49 1.56 2.71
CA TRP A 92 2.56 1.15 1.67
C TRP A 92 1.17 1.74 1.88
N LEU A 93 0.73 1.80 3.14
CA LEU A 93 -0.58 2.31 3.55
C LEU A 93 -0.79 3.81 3.24
N GLN A 94 0.27 4.56 2.91
CA GLN A 94 0.20 5.99 2.58
C GLN A 94 0.09 6.27 1.07
N ASN A 95 -0.03 5.23 0.23
CA ASN A 95 -0.01 5.38 -1.23
C ASN A 95 -1.39 5.55 -1.88
N SER A 96 -2.48 5.67 -1.13
CA SER A 96 -3.84 5.96 -1.65
C SER A 96 -3.83 7.12 -2.65
N LYS A 97 -3.24 8.26 -2.27
CA LYS A 97 -3.10 9.46 -3.11
C LYS A 97 -2.29 9.19 -4.39
N VAL A 98 -1.32 8.28 -4.35
CA VAL A 98 -0.53 7.89 -5.54
C VAL A 98 -1.41 7.12 -6.52
N ILE A 99 -2.24 6.19 -6.03
CA ILE A 99 -3.14 5.39 -6.86
C ILE A 99 -4.29 6.25 -7.39
N ALA A 100 -4.89 7.10 -6.56
CA ALA A 100 -5.90 8.07 -6.98
C ALA A 100 -5.34 9.00 -8.08
N ARG A 101 -4.09 9.47 -7.92
CA ARG A 101 -3.41 10.23 -8.99
C ARG A 101 -3.19 9.39 -10.24
N ALA A 102 -2.85 8.10 -10.11
CA ALA A 102 -2.65 7.22 -11.26
C ALA A 102 -3.94 7.08 -12.08
N LEU A 103 -5.08 6.93 -11.43
CA LEU A 103 -6.39 6.89 -12.09
C LEU A 103 -6.69 8.16 -12.88
N GLN A 104 -6.35 9.34 -12.34
CA GLN A 104 -6.52 10.62 -13.05
C GLN A 104 -5.58 10.78 -14.25
N VAL A 105 -4.35 10.26 -14.14
CA VAL A 105 -3.33 10.35 -15.21
C VAL A 105 -3.59 9.34 -16.32
N LEU A 106 -4.27 8.23 -16.03
CA LEU A 106 -4.41 7.08 -16.91
C LEU A 106 -5.02 7.39 -18.30
N PRO A 107 -6.10 8.17 -18.46
CA PRO A 107 -6.68 8.44 -19.78
C PRO A 107 -5.70 9.16 -20.73
N ASN A 108 -4.99 10.16 -20.21
CA ASN A 108 -3.97 10.89 -20.96
C ASN A 108 -2.74 10.02 -21.23
N LEU A 109 -2.40 9.12 -20.31
CA LEU A 109 -1.31 8.17 -20.49
C LEU A 109 -1.58 7.17 -21.61
N VAL A 110 -2.80 6.64 -21.70
CA VAL A 110 -3.24 5.76 -22.80
C VAL A 110 -3.11 6.51 -24.13
N THR A 111 -3.64 7.74 -24.19
CA THR A 111 -3.52 8.61 -25.37
C THR A 111 -2.07 8.82 -25.80
N TYR A 112 -1.17 9.07 -24.85
CA TYR A 112 0.26 9.24 -25.09
C TYR A 112 0.93 7.97 -25.64
N VAL A 113 0.65 6.81 -25.04
CA VAL A 113 1.19 5.53 -25.50
C VAL A 113 0.69 5.22 -26.91
N ASP A 114 -0.61 5.34 -27.16
CA ASP A 114 -1.20 5.08 -28.48
C ASP A 114 -0.61 5.96 -29.57
N HIS A 115 -0.49 7.26 -29.30
CA HIS A 115 0.11 8.19 -30.25
C HIS A 115 1.57 7.85 -30.55
N SER A 116 2.37 7.55 -29.52
CA SER A 116 3.79 7.22 -29.71
C SER A 116 4.00 5.92 -30.51
N VAL A 117 3.09 4.95 -30.37
CA VAL A 117 3.07 3.71 -31.17
C VAL A 117 2.70 4.01 -32.62
N LYS A 118 1.61 4.76 -32.85
CA LYS A 118 1.15 5.14 -34.21
C LYS A 118 2.22 5.92 -34.99
N GLN A 119 2.93 6.83 -34.30
CA GLN A 119 3.99 7.63 -34.90
C GLN A 119 5.34 6.90 -35.03
N LYS A 120 5.44 5.64 -34.58
CA LYS A 120 6.71 4.89 -34.52
C LYS A 120 7.83 5.64 -33.75
N LYS A 121 7.45 6.44 -32.75
CA LYS A 121 8.33 7.24 -31.89
C LYS A 121 8.31 6.76 -30.44
N ALA A 122 7.99 5.49 -30.23
CA ALA A 122 7.93 4.89 -28.90
C ALA A 122 9.31 4.93 -28.21
N PRO A 123 9.44 5.48 -26.99
CA PRO A 123 10.66 5.41 -26.22
C PRO A 123 11.11 3.95 -25.97
N THR A 124 12.40 3.70 -25.91
CA THR A 124 12.95 2.34 -25.71
C THR A 124 13.30 2.03 -24.25
N CYS A 125 13.14 2.99 -23.33
CA CYS A 125 13.54 2.82 -21.94
C CYS A 125 12.63 1.81 -21.21
N SER A 126 13.19 1.13 -20.20
CA SER A 126 12.49 0.09 -19.43
C SER A 126 11.21 0.59 -18.77
N SER A 127 11.19 1.86 -18.33
CA SER A 127 10.00 2.49 -17.75
C SER A 127 8.88 2.62 -18.78
N TYR A 128 9.19 3.05 -20.01
CA TYR A 128 8.19 3.12 -21.07
C TYR A 128 7.67 1.73 -21.47
N VAL A 129 8.56 0.73 -21.57
CA VAL A 129 8.16 -0.65 -21.89
C VAL A 129 7.18 -1.20 -20.85
N ALA A 130 7.45 -0.97 -19.57
CA ALA A 130 6.57 -1.37 -18.48
C ALA A 130 5.22 -0.62 -18.51
N VAL A 131 5.24 0.68 -18.80
CA VAL A 131 4.02 1.50 -18.97
C VAL A 131 3.19 0.99 -20.14
N LYS A 132 3.79 0.80 -21.31
CA LYS A 132 3.12 0.30 -22.52
C LYS A 132 2.46 -1.06 -22.26
N LYS A 133 3.16 -1.97 -21.57
CA LYS A 133 2.61 -3.28 -21.18
C LYS A 133 1.40 -3.13 -20.25
N ALA A 134 1.49 -2.25 -19.26
CA ALA A 134 0.44 -2.05 -18.28
C ALA A 134 -0.81 -1.38 -18.88
N VAL A 135 -0.67 -0.38 -19.75
CA VAL A 135 -1.85 0.27 -20.35
C VAL A 135 -2.58 -0.62 -21.36
N ALA A 136 -1.94 -1.67 -21.86
CA ALA A 136 -2.58 -2.69 -22.69
C ALA A 136 -3.43 -3.69 -21.87
N ASP A 137 -3.33 -3.67 -20.54
CA ASP A 137 -4.17 -4.47 -19.65
C ASP A 137 -5.50 -3.74 -19.40
N GLU A 138 -6.57 -4.23 -20.02
CA GLU A 138 -7.93 -3.67 -19.89
C GLU A 138 -8.42 -3.64 -18.45
N MET A 139 -7.91 -4.53 -17.58
CA MET A 139 -8.27 -4.60 -16.16
C MET A 139 -7.46 -3.64 -15.29
N LEU A 140 -6.47 -2.92 -15.82
CA LEU A 140 -5.63 -2.00 -15.05
C LEU A 140 -6.46 -0.96 -14.26
N PRO A 141 -7.46 -0.26 -14.84
CA PRO A 141 -8.28 0.69 -14.08
C PRO A 141 -8.98 0.02 -12.89
N VAL A 142 -9.56 -1.16 -13.11
CA VAL A 142 -10.28 -1.92 -12.08
C VAL A 142 -9.33 -2.38 -10.97
N LYS A 143 -8.15 -2.88 -11.33
CA LYS A 143 -7.08 -3.27 -10.40
C LYS A 143 -6.61 -2.10 -9.53
N LEU A 144 -6.47 -0.91 -10.12
CA LEU A 144 -6.13 0.32 -9.40
C LEU A 144 -7.25 0.75 -8.44
N VAL A 145 -8.51 0.74 -8.89
CA VAL A 145 -9.68 1.07 -8.05
C VAL A 145 -9.82 0.09 -6.89
N PHE A 146 -9.67 -1.22 -7.15
CA PHE A 146 -9.70 -2.23 -6.09
C PHE A 146 -8.62 -1.95 -5.04
N MET A 147 -7.37 -1.74 -5.48
CA MET A 147 -6.27 -1.46 -4.57
C MET A 147 -6.48 -0.15 -3.78
N LEU A 148 -6.99 0.89 -4.43
CA LEU A 148 -7.34 2.16 -3.78
C LEU A 148 -8.40 1.93 -2.69
N SER A 149 -9.47 1.21 -3.02
CA SER A 149 -10.57 0.96 -2.08
C SER A 149 -10.12 0.22 -0.83
N VAL A 150 -9.15 -0.70 -0.94
CA VAL A 150 -8.57 -1.39 0.23
C VAL A 150 -7.69 -0.42 1.03
N LEU A 151 -6.89 0.41 0.37
CA LEU A 151 -6.06 1.40 1.06
C LEU A 151 -6.88 2.42 1.83
N GLU A 152 -7.95 2.95 1.21
CA GLU A 152 -8.86 3.91 1.85
C GLU A 152 -9.53 3.32 3.09
N GLU A 153 -9.82 2.01 3.10
CA GLU A 153 -10.33 1.32 4.28
C GLU A 153 -9.26 1.17 5.39
N LEU A 154 -7.98 1.07 5.02
CA LEU A 154 -6.85 0.99 5.95
C LEU A 154 -6.42 2.38 6.49
N GLU A 155 -6.81 3.48 5.84
CA GLU A 155 -6.39 4.84 6.20
C GLU A 155 -6.84 5.29 7.61
N PRO A 156 -8.10 5.07 8.04
CA PRO A 156 -8.53 5.43 9.38
C PRO A 156 -7.71 4.72 10.47
N PHE A 157 -7.40 3.44 10.26
CA PHE A 157 -6.52 2.67 11.15
C PHE A 157 -5.13 3.31 11.20
N LEU A 158 -4.56 3.64 10.04
CA LEU A 158 -3.26 4.29 9.98
C LEU A 158 -3.26 5.64 10.73
N ALA A 159 -4.25 6.49 10.49
CA ALA A 159 -4.36 7.79 11.14
C ALA A 159 -4.53 7.68 12.67
N GLN A 160 -5.33 6.71 13.12
CA GLN A 160 -5.54 6.43 14.54
C GLN A 160 -4.23 6.03 15.23
N PHE A 161 -3.53 5.02 14.70
CA PHE A 161 -2.33 4.45 15.34
C PHE A 161 -1.03 5.22 15.03
N GLN A 162 -1.09 6.27 14.22
CA GLN A 162 -0.01 7.26 14.06
C GLN A 162 -0.22 8.52 14.90
N SER A 163 -1.31 8.61 15.67
CA SER A 163 -1.56 9.75 16.56
C SER A 163 -0.67 9.72 17.82
N GLU A 164 -0.54 10.87 18.49
CA GLU A 164 0.19 10.99 19.76
C GLU A 164 -0.59 10.46 20.97
N LYS A 165 -1.82 9.98 20.76
CA LYS A 165 -2.69 9.46 21.82
C LYS A 165 -2.26 8.04 22.22
N PRO A 166 -2.51 7.62 23.47
CA PRO A 166 -2.21 6.26 23.91
C PRO A 166 -3.19 5.24 23.29
N MET A 167 -2.95 4.87 22.02
CA MET A 167 -3.88 4.05 21.24
C MET A 167 -3.71 2.55 21.43
N LEU A 168 -2.64 2.12 22.10
CA LEU A 168 -2.34 0.70 22.32
C LEU A 168 -3.52 -0.12 22.88
N PRO A 169 -4.29 0.35 23.90
CA PRO A 169 -5.42 -0.42 24.43
C PRO A 169 -6.50 -0.73 23.40
N PHE A 170 -6.57 0.03 22.30
CA PHE A 170 -7.55 -0.13 21.23
C PHE A 170 -7.02 -0.93 20.04
N LEU A 171 -5.77 -1.41 20.07
CA LEU A 171 -5.15 -2.08 18.93
C LEU A 171 -5.88 -3.35 18.52
N ALA A 172 -6.21 -4.21 19.50
CA ALA A 172 -6.85 -5.49 19.23
C ALA A 172 -8.26 -5.30 18.63
N SER A 173 -9.07 -4.41 19.22
CA SER A 173 -10.42 -4.12 18.72
C SER A 173 -10.39 -3.46 17.34
N ALA A 174 -9.48 -2.51 17.11
CA ALA A 174 -9.35 -1.87 15.81
C ALA A 174 -8.92 -2.84 14.71
N LEU A 175 -8.02 -3.79 15.01
CA LEU A 175 -7.62 -4.84 14.07
C LEU A 175 -8.79 -5.80 13.76
N ASP A 176 -9.58 -6.19 14.77
CA ASP A 176 -10.76 -7.04 14.56
C ASP A 176 -11.81 -6.33 13.69
N CYS A 177 -12.12 -5.06 13.98
CA CYS A 177 -13.02 -4.25 13.16
C CYS A 177 -12.53 -4.14 11.72
N LEU A 178 -11.24 -3.87 11.52
CA LEU A 178 -10.62 -3.75 10.20
C LEU A 178 -10.71 -5.08 9.42
N LEU A 179 -10.39 -6.20 10.07
CA LEU A 179 -10.47 -7.52 9.45
C LEU A 179 -11.91 -7.86 9.05
N ARG A 180 -12.88 -7.64 9.94
CA ARG A 180 -14.30 -7.88 9.65
C ARG A 180 -14.80 -7.01 8.49
N SER A 181 -14.40 -5.74 8.46
CA SER A 181 -14.77 -4.83 7.39
C SER A 181 -14.22 -5.32 6.04
N LEU A 182 -12.95 -5.73 5.97
CA LEU A 182 -12.36 -6.28 4.75
C LEU A 182 -13.03 -7.60 4.33
N LEU A 183 -13.29 -8.51 5.27
CA LEU A 183 -13.96 -9.79 5.00
C LEU A 183 -15.40 -9.58 4.53
N SER A 184 -16.10 -8.54 4.98
CA SER A 184 -17.48 -8.25 4.56
C SER A 184 -17.62 -8.00 3.06
N ARG A 185 -16.52 -7.71 2.35
CA ARG A 185 -16.48 -7.57 0.89
C ARG A 185 -16.65 -8.90 0.15
N ILE A 186 -16.36 -10.03 0.80
CA ILE A 186 -16.30 -11.36 0.18
C ILE A 186 -17.07 -12.45 0.95
N VAL A 187 -17.21 -12.32 2.27
CA VAL A 187 -17.90 -13.27 3.15
C VAL A 187 -19.33 -12.81 3.41
N LEU A 188 -20.28 -13.75 3.36
CA LEU A 188 -21.67 -13.50 3.69
C LEU A 188 -21.83 -12.99 5.13
N LYS A 189 -22.73 -12.03 5.33
CA LYS A 189 -22.95 -11.38 6.63
C LYS A 189 -23.32 -12.38 7.72
N GLU A 190 -24.11 -13.41 7.41
CA GLU A 190 -24.52 -14.42 8.39
C GLU A 190 -23.31 -15.22 8.89
N LYS A 191 -22.36 -15.54 8.00
CA LYS A 191 -21.12 -16.26 8.35
C LYS A 191 -20.18 -15.40 9.19
N LEU A 192 -20.07 -14.12 8.84
CA LEU A 192 -19.24 -13.17 9.57
C LEU A 192 -19.79 -12.90 10.99
N ASN A 193 -21.11 -12.79 11.13
CA ASN A 193 -21.78 -12.57 12.41
C ASN A 193 -21.71 -13.81 13.32
N ALA A 194 -21.69 -15.02 12.74
CA ALA A 194 -21.53 -16.26 13.50
C ALA A 194 -20.10 -16.44 14.06
N ALA A 195 -19.11 -15.71 13.54
CA ALA A 195 -17.75 -15.69 14.07
C ALA A 195 -17.65 -14.75 15.28
N ASP A 196 -17.92 -15.27 16.47
CA ASP A 196 -17.84 -14.56 17.76
C ASP A 196 -16.41 -14.30 18.26
N THR A 197 -15.41 -14.87 17.61
CA THR A 197 -14.00 -14.83 18.02
C THR A 197 -13.09 -14.62 16.80
N SER A 198 -11.97 -13.93 16.98
CA SER A 198 -11.01 -13.68 15.90
C SER A 198 -10.40 -14.97 15.34
N SER A 199 -10.29 -16.03 16.16
CA SER A 199 -9.86 -17.35 15.68
C SER A 199 -10.86 -17.99 14.70
N LYS A 200 -12.17 -17.80 14.92
CA LYS A 200 -13.20 -18.29 13.98
C LYS A 200 -13.17 -17.50 12.66
N LEU A 201 -12.75 -16.23 12.68
CA LEU A 201 -12.58 -15.43 11.46
C LEU A 201 -11.45 -15.96 10.55
N LEU A 202 -10.43 -16.62 11.12
CA LEU A 202 -9.27 -17.14 10.37
C LEU A 202 -9.54 -18.47 9.65
N ASN A 203 -10.69 -19.11 9.91
CA ASN A 203 -11.06 -20.40 9.33
C ASN A 203 -11.99 -20.25 8.11
N TYR A 204 -12.18 -19.03 7.62
CA TYR A 204 -12.91 -18.70 6.38
C TYR A 204 -11.92 -18.24 5.31
#